data_AF-A0A615R7S1-F1
#
_entry.id   AF-A0A615R7S1-F1
#
_cell.length_a   1.000
_cell.length_b   1.000
_cell.length_c   1.000
_cell.angle_alpha   90.00
_cell.angle_beta   90.00
_cell.angle_gamma   90.00
#
_symmetry.space_group_name_H-M   'P 1'
#
loop_
_entity.id
_entity.type
_entity.pdbx_description
1 polymer ?
#
loop_
_entity_poly.entity_id
_entity_poly.type
_entity_poly.pdbx_seq_one_letter_code
_entity_poly.pdbx_strand_id
1 'polypeptide(L)'
;MKVAILNYTGTVGKTTIAAHLLAPRMNGATIFAIESINETAQGLGIDVEKMNGDKFRELFKKIMLEDDAIIDIGASNIEDFMTNMIKFDDSHEEFDYFVIPVTSGTKEQKETIQMLDTLASIGIPANKVKVVFNRVDVDVDDEFPFIIARHKKEKSFSLNKECAIYENELFDALSIKGLTVDALLADNTDYKALLKNKEASAKDRNTWADMFGLKSLAKGVKRNLDDVFANLF
;
A
#
# COMPACT_ATOMS: atom_id res chain seq x y z
N MET A 1 4.88 -15.67 2.07
CA MET A 1 5.35 -14.28 2.23
C MET A 1 4.29 -13.45 2.94
N LYS A 2 4.55 -13.07 4.19
CA LYS A 2 3.66 -12.25 5.03
C LYS A 2 4.21 -10.83 5.15
N VAL A 3 3.46 -9.85 4.65
CA VAL A 3 3.89 -8.44 4.58
C VAL A 3 2.96 -7.56 5.40
N ALA A 4 3.48 -6.89 6.42
CA ALA A 4 2.74 -5.89 7.18
C ALA A 4 3.00 -4.48 6.63
N ILE A 5 1.95 -3.71 6.41
CA ILE A 5 2.02 -2.32 5.93
C ILE A 5 1.58 -1.40 7.06
N LEU A 6 2.46 -0.50 7.49
CA LEU A 6 2.19 0.36 8.64
C LEU A 6 2.96 1.68 8.58
N ASN A 7 2.33 2.71 9.13
CA ASN A 7 2.92 4.02 9.40
C ASN A 7 1.97 4.80 10.31
N TYR A 8 2.52 5.45 11.35
CA TYR A 8 1.76 6.31 12.26
C TYR A 8 0.96 7.39 11.54
N THR A 9 1.45 7.84 10.38
CA THR A 9 0.70 8.79 9.57
C THR A 9 -0.45 8.11 8.82
N GLY A 10 -1.66 8.66 8.96
CA GLY A 10 -2.79 8.36 8.07
C GLY A 10 -2.50 8.78 6.62
N THR A 11 -3.30 8.29 5.67
CA THR A 11 -3.33 8.78 4.26
C THR A 11 -2.01 8.72 3.46
N VAL A 12 -0.95 8.09 3.96
CA VAL A 12 0.30 7.88 3.21
C VAL A 12 0.23 6.78 2.13
N GLY A 13 -0.95 6.18 1.92
CA GLY A 13 -1.19 5.20 0.85
C GLY A 13 -1.01 3.73 1.24
N LYS A 14 -1.16 3.36 2.52
CA LYS A 14 -1.07 1.96 3.00
C LYS A 14 -2.01 1.02 2.22
N THR A 15 -3.31 1.34 2.19
CA THR A 15 -4.33 0.57 1.46
C THR A 15 -4.10 0.58 -0.05
N THR A 16 -3.64 1.69 -0.63
CA THR A 16 -3.29 1.76 -2.05
C THR A 16 -2.16 0.78 -2.38
N ILE A 17 -1.14 0.71 -1.54
CA ILE A 17 -0.03 -0.24 -1.70
C ILE A 17 -0.52 -1.68 -1.51
N ALA A 18 -1.35 -1.96 -0.49
CA ALA A 18 -1.95 -3.28 -0.31
C ALA A 18 -2.68 -3.74 -1.57
N ALA A 19 -3.59 -2.90 -2.08
CA ALA A 19 -4.50 -3.25 -3.17
C ALA A 19 -3.85 -3.26 -4.56
N HIS A 20 -2.91 -2.34 -4.83
CA HIS A 20 -2.38 -2.13 -6.18
C HIS A 20 -0.92 -2.56 -6.37
N LEU A 21 -0.10 -2.46 -5.32
CA LEU A 21 1.29 -2.92 -5.39
C LEU A 21 1.39 -4.41 -5.07
N LEU A 22 0.92 -4.79 -3.88
CA LEU A 22 1.19 -6.11 -3.30
C LEU A 22 0.23 -7.17 -3.79
N ALA A 23 -1.09 -6.99 -3.63
CA ALA A 23 -2.07 -8.04 -3.92
C ALA A 23 -1.98 -8.61 -5.35
N PRO A 24 -1.77 -7.80 -6.40
CA PRO A 24 -1.56 -8.30 -7.76
C PRO A 24 -0.30 -9.17 -7.96
N ARG A 25 0.70 -9.02 -7.09
CA ARG A 25 2.04 -9.60 -7.25
C ARG A 25 2.38 -10.65 -6.20
N MET A 26 1.49 -10.86 -5.23
CA MET A 26 1.60 -11.87 -4.19
C MET A 26 0.66 -13.07 -4.43
N ASN A 27 0.40 -13.42 -5.69
CA ASN A 27 -0.26 -14.68 -6.10
C ASN A 27 -1.57 -15.02 -5.35
N GLY A 28 -2.42 -14.03 -5.07
CA GLY A 28 -3.67 -14.26 -4.36
C GLY A 28 -3.55 -14.29 -2.84
N ALA A 29 -2.48 -13.72 -2.28
CA ALA A 29 -2.31 -13.51 -0.85
C ALA A 29 -3.58 -12.92 -0.20
N THR A 30 -3.95 -13.47 0.95
CA THR A 30 -5.08 -12.99 1.73
C THR A 30 -4.77 -11.60 2.29
N ILE A 31 -5.67 -10.63 2.08
CA ILE A 31 -5.52 -9.28 2.65
C ILE A 31 -6.30 -9.19 3.95
N PHE A 32 -5.61 -8.82 5.03
CA PHE A 32 -6.17 -8.52 6.33
C PHE A 32 -6.09 -7.01 6.58
N ALA A 33 -7.22 -6.31 6.53
CA ALA A 33 -7.30 -4.90 6.88
C ALA A 33 -7.64 -4.71 8.37
N ILE A 34 -6.74 -4.07 9.13
CA ILE A 34 -6.91 -3.76 10.55
C ILE A 34 -7.30 -2.28 10.69
N GLU A 35 -8.60 -2.03 10.75
CA GLU A 35 -9.17 -0.68 10.83
C GLU A 35 -10.06 -0.48 12.07
N SER A 36 -10.15 0.77 12.52
CA SER A 36 -11.05 1.14 13.62
C SER A 36 -12.51 1.27 13.16
N ILE A 37 -12.74 1.49 11.85
CA ILE A 37 -14.05 1.71 11.21
C ILE A 37 -14.07 1.01 9.85
N ASN A 38 -15.13 0.25 9.55
CA ASN A 38 -15.26 -0.65 8.38
C ASN A 38 -15.39 0.03 6.99
N GLU A 39 -15.28 1.35 6.87
CA GLU A 39 -15.77 2.07 5.68
C GLU A 39 -14.78 2.16 4.50
N THR A 40 -13.45 2.20 4.73
CA THR A 40 -12.48 2.51 3.66
C THR A 40 -12.11 1.29 2.81
N ALA A 41 -11.99 0.10 3.41
CA ALA A 41 -11.51 -1.10 2.72
C ALA A 41 -12.61 -1.87 1.97
N GLN A 42 -13.89 -1.69 2.34
CA GLN A 42 -15.04 -2.25 1.60
C GLN A 42 -15.15 -1.69 0.17
N GLY A 43 -14.73 -0.45 -0.07
CA GLY A 43 -14.77 0.19 -1.39
C GLY A 43 -13.86 -0.47 -2.44
N LEU A 44 -12.85 -1.24 -2.00
CA LEU A 44 -11.92 -1.97 -2.86
C LEU A 44 -12.14 -3.49 -2.85
N GLY A 45 -13.21 -3.97 -2.20
CA GLY A 45 -13.52 -5.40 -2.10
C GLY A 45 -12.61 -6.19 -1.15
N ILE A 46 -12.00 -5.51 -0.16
CA ILE A 46 -11.13 -6.12 0.84
C ILE A 46 -11.96 -6.49 2.08
N ASP A 47 -11.83 -7.72 2.57
CA ASP A 47 -12.48 -8.16 3.81
C ASP A 47 -11.85 -7.47 5.03
N VAL A 48 -12.70 -6.86 5.88
CA VAL A 48 -12.28 -5.98 6.98
C VAL A 48 -12.60 -6.61 8.34
N GLU A 49 -11.59 -6.76 9.21
CA GLU A 49 -11.78 -7.24 10.59
C GLU A 49 -11.44 -6.15 11.62
N LYS A 50 -12.44 -5.71 12.39
CA LYS A 50 -12.24 -4.80 13.54
C LYS A 50 -11.60 -5.53 14.71
N MET A 51 -10.52 -5.02 15.28
CA MET A 51 -9.87 -5.63 16.45
C MET A 51 -10.22 -4.98 17.80
N ASN A 52 -10.50 -5.82 18.80
CA ASN A 52 -10.25 -5.59 20.23
C ASN A 52 -9.18 -6.61 20.69
N GLY A 53 -8.67 -6.54 21.92
CA GLY A 53 -7.60 -7.44 22.42
C GLY A 53 -7.83 -8.95 22.18
N ASP A 54 -9.04 -9.46 22.39
CA ASP A 54 -9.38 -10.88 22.12
C ASP A 54 -9.36 -11.23 20.63
N LYS A 55 -9.66 -10.25 19.77
CA LYS A 55 -9.68 -10.42 18.32
C LYS A 55 -8.29 -10.37 17.70
N PHE A 56 -7.31 -9.69 18.31
CA PHE A 56 -5.93 -9.74 17.83
C PHE A 56 -5.41 -11.18 17.81
N ARG A 57 -5.69 -11.95 18.87
CA ARG A 57 -5.25 -13.35 18.94
C ARG A 57 -5.88 -14.21 17.84
N GLU A 58 -7.14 -13.99 17.50
CA GLU A 58 -7.82 -14.69 16.41
C GLU A 58 -7.27 -14.27 15.05
N LEU A 59 -7.09 -12.98 14.83
CA LEU A 59 -6.48 -12.45 13.60
C LEU A 59 -5.06 -12.99 13.41
N PHE A 60 -4.25 -12.96 14.47
CA PHE A 60 -2.88 -13.47 14.44
C PHE A 60 -2.85 -14.95 14.08
N LYS A 61 -3.75 -15.77 14.65
CA LYS A 61 -3.91 -17.17 14.25
C LYS A 61 -4.28 -17.33 12.78
N LYS A 62 -5.17 -16.49 12.24
CA LYS A 62 -5.51 -16.52 10.81
C LYS A 62 -4.29 -16.20 9.96
N ILE A 63 -3.56 -15.13 10.29
CA ILE A 63 -2.32 -14.75 9.62
C ILE A 63 -1.33 -15.92 9.62
N MET A 64 -1.12 -16.58 10.76
CA MET A 64 -0.20 -17.73 10.88
C MET A 64 -0.59 -18.94 9.99
N LEU A 65 -1.88 -19.11 9.69
CA LEU A 65 -2.38 -20.21 8.85
C LEU A 65 -2.21 -19.95 7.35
N GLU A 66 -1.95 -18.71 6.96
CA GLU A 66 -1.71 -18.35 5.56
C GLU A 66 -0.23 -18.51 5.19
N ASP A 67 0.05 -18.98 3.98
CA ASP A 67 1.40 -18.98 3.41
C ASP A 67 1.80 -17.57 2.97
N ASP A 68 0.87 -16.88 2.30
CA ASP A 68 1.02 -15.52 1.78
C ASP A 68 -0.09 -14.60 2.34
N ALA A 69 0.31 -13.49 2.96
CA ALA A 69 -0.64 -12.54 3.56
C ALA A 69 -0.18 -11.09 3.43
N ILE A 70 -1.14 -10.19 3.26
CA ILE A 70 -0.93 -8.74 3.28
C ILE A 70 -1.71 -8.18 4.45
N ILE A 71 -1.04 -7.54 5.39
CA ILE A 71 -1.66 -6.98 6.59
C ILE A 71 -1.63 -5.46 6.47
N ASP A 72 -2.76 -4.85 6.12
CA ASP A 72 -2.94 -3.40 6.01
C ASP A 72 -3.34 -2.82 7.37
N ILE A 73 -2.42 -2.14 8.05
CA ILE A 73 -2.62 -1.68 9.42
C ILE A 73 -2.96 -0.19 9.42
N GLY A 74 -4.21 0.12 9.74
CA GLY A 74 -4.70 1.49 9.92
C GLY A 74 -3.90 2.24 10.97
N ALA A 75 -3.64 3.53 10.75
CA ALA A 75 -2.81 4.36 11.63
C ALA A 75 -3.28 4.36 13.10
N SER A 76 -4.60 4.31 13.31
CA SER A 76 -5.24 4.28 14.63
C SER A 76 -5.04 2.96 15.39
N ASN A 77 -4.60 1.88 14.73
CA ASN A 77 -4.40 0.56 15.34
C ASN A 77 -2.94 0.18 15.54
N ILE A 78 -2.00 1.04 15.15
CA ILE A 78 -0.57 0.70 15.17
C ILE A 78 -0.07 0.46 16.59
N GLU A 79 -0.43 1.32 17.55
CA GLU A 79 0.02 1.16 18.94
C GLU A 79 -0.45 -0.18 19.54
N ASP A 80 -1.72 -0.53 19.32
CA ASP A 80 -2.30 -1.79 19.75
C ASP A 80 -1.66 -2.98 19.03
N PHE A 81 -1.44 -2.89 17.72
CA PHE A 81 -0.79 -3.94 16.94
C PHE A 81 0.63 -4.19 17.45
N MET A 82 1.43 -3.13 17.61
CA MET A 82 2.81 -3.22 18.11
C MET A 82 2.87 -3.77 19.54
N THR A 83 1.99 -3.30 20.42
CA THR A 83 1.90 -3.78 21.80
C THR A 83 1.58 -5.27 21.86
N ASN A 84 0.67 -5.74 21.01
CA ASN A 84 0.33 -7.15 20.98
C ASN A 84 1.45 -7.99 20.35
N MET A 85 2.08 -7.53 19.27
CA MET A 85 3.24 -8.19 18.66
C MET A 85 4.41 -8.35 19.66
N ILE A 86 4.65 -7.38 20.54
CA ILE A 86 5.68 -7.51 21.59
C ILE A 86 5.30 -8.55 22.66
N LYS A 87 4.00 -8.72 22.95
CA LYS A 87 3.51 -9.65 24.00
C LYS A 87 3.53 -11.11 23.58
N PHE A 88 3.45 -11.39 22.28
CA PHE A 88 3.56 -12.74 21.75
C PHE A 88 5.03 -12.98 21.36
N ASP A 89 5.75 -13.74 22.20
CA ASP A 89 7.11 -14.19 21.89
C ASP A 89 7.16 -14.78 20.47
N ASP A 90 8.22 -14.46 19.73
CA ASP A 90 8.48 -14.86 18.34
C ASP A 90 7.45 -14.37 17.29
N SER A 91 6.41 -13.61 17.66
CA SER A 91 5.38 -13.19 16.68
C SER A 91 5.85 -12.25 15.58
N HIS A 92 6.93 -11.50 15.82
CA HIS A 92 7.57 -10.66 14.81
C HIS A 92 8.36 -11.51 13.78
N GLU A 93 8.68 -12.76 14.09
CA GLU A 93 9.32 -13.69 13.16
C GLU A 93 8.38 -14.14 12.05
N GLU A 94 7.06 -14.19 12.33
CA GLU A 94 6.02 -14.54 11.36
C GLU A 94 5.93 -13.55 10.19
N PHE A 95 6.31 -12.28 10.39
CA PHE A 95 6.32 -11.31 9.32
C PHE A 95 7.65 -11.35 8.57
N ASP A 96 7.58 -11.59 7.27
CA ASP A 96 8.75 -11.57 6.39
C ASP A 96 9.24 -10.13 6.21
N TYR A 97 8.30 -9.19 6.01
CA TYR A 97 8.60 -7.79 5.75
C TYR A 97 7.61 -6.82 6.41
N PHE A 98 8.14 -5.66 6.80
CA PHE A 98 7.39 -4.49 7.23
C PHE A 98 7.58 -3.39 6.19
N VAL A 99 6.53 -3.07 5.44
CA VAL A 99 6.53 -2.04 4.40
C VAL A 99 6.04 -0.73 5.00
N ILE A 100 6.89 0.29 4.95
CA ILE A 100 6.65 1.61 5.54
C ILE A 100 6.52 2.65 4.43
N PRO A 101 5.30 2.97 4.00
CA PRO A 101 5.09 4.01 3.00
C PRO A 101 5.28 5.39 3.59
N VAL A 102 5.83 6.31 2.80
CA VAL A 102 6.06 7.71 3.20
C VAL A 102 5.75 8.64 2.06
N THR A 103 5.15 9.79 2.35
CA THR A 103 4.95 10.91 1.40
C THR A 103 5.92 12.06 1.72
N SER A 104 6.13 12.97 0.77
CA SER A 104 7.17 14.00 0.83
C SER A 104 6.95 15.07 1.92
N GLY A 105 5.77 15.11 2.54
CA GLY A 105 5.47 16.05 3.61
C GLY A 105 6.42 15.92 4.81
N THR A 106 6.85 17.07 5.35
CA THR A 106 7.85 17.11 6.45
C THR A 106 7.34 16.43 7.73
N LYS A 107 6.04 16.52 8.01
CA LYS A 107 5.44 15.90 9.20
C LYS A 107 5.44 14.38 9.02
N GLU A 108 5.01 13.93 7.85
CA GLU A 108 4.91 12.53 7.44
C GLU A 108 6.27 11.84 7.47
N GLN A 109 7.32 12.50 6.97
CA GLN A 109 8.69 11.97 7.07
C GLN A 109 9.17 11.84 8.52
N LYS A 110 8.86 12.80 9.40
CA LYS A 110 9.25 12.74 10.82
C LYS A 110 8.52 11.62 11.56
N GLU A 111 7.22 11.47 11.34
CA GLU A 111 6.43 10.38 11.91
C GLU A 111 6.87 9.01 11.37
N THR A 112 7.23 8.94 10.08
CA THR A 112 7.84 7.74 9.49
C THR A 112 9.15 7.38 10.18
N ILE A 113 10.03 8.37 10.46
CA ILE A 113 11.27 8.11 11.20
C ILE A 113 10.97 7.55 12.59
N GLN A 114 9.95 8.07 13.28
CA GLN A 114 9.54 7.53 14.58
C GLN A 114 9.08 6.07 14.45
N MET A 115 8.30 5.73 13.42
CA MET A 115 7.88 4.35 13.15
C MET A 115 9.10 3.43 12.93
N LEU A 116 10.06 3.86 12.11
CA LEU A 116 11.29 3.12 11.83
C LEU A 116 12.13 2.90 13.10
N ASP A 117 12.23 3.94 13.93
CA ASP A 117 12.94 3.87 15.21
C ASP A 117 12.25 2.91 16.20
N THR A 118 10.92 2.91 16.26
CA THR A 118 10.14 1.96 17.06
C THR A 118 10.42 0.52 16.61
N LEU A 119 10.32 0.22 15.30
CA LEU A 119 10.60 -1.13 14.77
C LEU A 119 12.02 -1.60 15.12
N ALA A 120 13.01 -0.72 15.00
CA ALA A 120 14.38 -1.03 15.36
C ALA A 120 14.54 -1.29 16.87
N SER A 121 13.88 -0.49 17.72
CA SER A 121 13.95 -0.61 19.18
C SER A 121 13.37 -1.92 19.73
N ILE A 122 12.39 -2.50 19.02
CA ILE A 122 11.81 -3.80 19.39
C ILE A 122 12.57 -4.97 18.74
N GLY A 123 13.68 -4.69 18.04
CA GLY A 123 14.60 -5.70 17.53
C GLY A 123 14.31 -6.21 16.12
N ILE A 124 13.43 -5.57 15.34
CA ILE A 124 13.17 -6.03 13.96
C ILE A 124 14.41 -5.78 13.08
N PRO A 125 14.89 -6.80 12.35
CA PRO A 125 16.05 -6.65 11.48
C PRO A 125 15.87 -5.62 10.35
N ALA A 126 16.91 -4.82 10.08
CA ALA A 126 16.89 -3.78 9.06
C ALA A 126 16.55 -4.28 7.64
N ASN A 127 16.90 -5.53 7.31
CA ASN A 127 16.58 -6.13 6.01
C ASN A 127 15.09 -6.49 5.85
N LYS A 128 14.35 -6.64 6.95
CA LYS A 128 12.90 -6.86 6.96
C LYS A 128 12.09 -5.56 6.86
N VAL A 129 12.65 -4.42 7.29
CA VAL A 129 11.97 -3.11 7.22
C VAL A 129 12.26 -2.45 5.87
N LYS A 130 11.23 -2.26 5.04
CA LYS A 130 11.34 -1.73 3.67
C LYS A 130 10.58 -0.40 3.55
N VAL A 131 11.23 0.64 3.05
CA VAL A 131 10.56 1.93 2.80
C VAL A 131 10.06 2.02 1.35
N VAL A 132 8.85 2.54 1.16
CA VAL A 132 8.30 2.88 -0.15
C VAL A 132 8.04 4.39 -0.20
N PHE A 133 8.70 5.07 -1.12
CA PHE A 133 8.45 6.48 -1.40
C PHE A 133 7.16 6.58 -2.21
N ASN A 134 6.11 7.12 -1.61
CA ASN A 134 4.81 7.22 -2.23
C ASN A 134 4.48 8.66 -2.59
N ARG A 135 3.72 8.85 -3.67
CA ARG A 135 3.35 10.17 -4.21
C ARG A 135 4.56 11.03 -4.57
N VAL A 136 5.56 10.41 -5.19
CA VAL A 136 6.74 11.13 -5.71
C VAL A 136 6.30 11.97 -6.90
N ASP A 137 6.62 13.27 -6.90
CA ASP A 137 6.26 14.17 -8.01
C ASP A 137 7.38 14.21 -9.06
N VAL A 138 8.61 14.46 -8.61
CA VAL A 138 9.78 14.66 -9.46
C VAL A 138 10.86 13.62 -9.17
N ASP A 139 11.39 13.61 -7.94
CA ASP A 139 12.50 12.74 -7.57
C ASP A 139 12.62 12.52 -6.06
N VAL A 140 13.16 11.34 -5.70
CA VAL A 140 13.25 10.89 -4.31
C VAL A 140 14.29 11.67 -3.50
N ASP A 141 15.38 12.13 -4.13
CA ASP A 141 16.49 12.75 -3.42
C ASP A 141 16.12 14.11 -2.83
N ASP A 142 15.40 14.91 -3.61
CA ASP A 142 14.98 16.26 -3.21
C ASP A 142 13.74 16.22 -2.31
N GLU A 143 12.82 15.26 -2.54
CA GLU A 143 11.55 15.20 -1.83
C GLU A 143 11.62 14.50 -0.45
N PHE A 144 12.55 13.55 -0.27
CA PHE A 144 12.63 12.72 0.96
C PHE A 144 13.95 12.85 1.73
N PRO A 145 14.47 14.09 1.95
CA PRO A 145 15.80 14.28 2.50
C PRO A 145 15.94 13.73 3.92
N PHE A 146 14.87 13.76 4.73
CA PHE A 146 14.92 13.30 6.12
C PHE A 146 15.04 11.78 6.22
N ILE A 147 14.30 11.05 5.38
CA ILE A 147 14.36 9.58 5.32
C ILE A 147 15.73 9.13 4.85
N ILE A 148 16.25 9.73 3.78
CA ILE A 148 17.57 9.42 3.22
C ILE A 148 18.67 9.71 4.24
N ALA A 149 18.59 10.86 4.92
CA ALA A 149 19.56 11.21 5.98
C ALA A 149 19.49 10.24 7.16
N ARG A 150 18.29 9.83 7.59
CA ARG A 150 18.10 8.84 8.67
C ARG A 150 18.72 7.50 8.31
N HIS A 151 18.45 7.00 7.10
CA HIS A 151 19.02 5.75 6.60
C HIS A 151 20.55 5.77 6.60
N LYS A 152 21.17 6.84 6.08
CA LYS A 152 22.63 7.01 6.03
C LYS A 152 23.26 6.96 7.43
N LYS A 153 22.57 7.50 8.44
CA LYS A 153 23.06 7.60 9.82
C LYS A 153 22.95 6.27 10.58
N GLU A 154 21.77 5.64 10.58
CA GLU A 154 21.49 4.51 11.49
C GLU A 154 21.52 3.15 10.80
N LYS A 155 21.22 3.08 9.49
CA LYS A 155 21.08 1.83 8.72
C LYS A 155 20.12 0.81 9.37
N SER A 156 19.10 1.29 10.08
CA SER A 156 18.12 0.47 10.80
C SER A 156 16.98 -0.09 9.94
N PHE A 157 16.99 0.22 8.65
CA PHE A 157 16.00 -0.25 7.67
C PHE A 157 16.63 -0.31 6.28
N SER A 158 15.95 -0.94 5.33
CA SER A 158 16.36 -1.01 3.92
C SER A 158 15.73 0.12 3.12
N LEU A 159 16.57 0.80 2.33
CA LEU A 159 16.15 1.88 1.44
C LEU A 159 16.65 1.60 0.03
N ASN A 160 15.72 1.52 -0.92
CA ASN A 160 15.99 1.55 -2.36
C ASN A 160 15.17 2.68 -2.97
N LYS A 161 15.81 3.60 -3.69
CA LYS A 161 15.14 4.78 -4.27
C LYS A 161 14.22 4.41 -5.42
N GLU A 162 14.46 3.26 -6.07
CA GLU A 162 13.59 2.72 -7.11
C GLU A 162 12.26 2.19 -6.53
N CYS A 163 12.13 2.05 -5.21
CA CYS A 163 10.86 1.79 -4.54
C CYS A 163 10.01 3.07 -4.43
N ALA A 164 9.82 3.75 -5.57
CA ALA A 164 9.10 5.01 -5.72
C ALA A 164 7.81 4.81 -6.54
N ILE A 165 6.68 5.12 -5.91
CA ILE A 165 5.37 5.22 -6.58
C ILE A 165 5.13 6.69 -6.88
N TYR A 166 5.03 7.01 -8.16
CA TYR A 166 4.81 8.39 -8.61
C TYR A 166 3.35 8.82 -8.40
N GLU A 167 3.17 10.11 -8.12
CA GLU A 167 1.85 10.72 -8.01
C GLU A 167 1.07 10.52 -9.31
N ASN A 168 -0.17 10.06 -9.19
CA ASN A 168 -1.01 9.81 -10.35
C ASN A 168 -2.50 9.94 -10.01
N GLU A 169 -3.21 10.77 -10.79
CA GLU A 169 -4.66 10.99 -10.66
C GLU A 169 -5.48 9.69 -10.84
N LEU A 170 -4.89 8.66 -11.46
CA LEU A 170 -5.53 7.36 -11.61
C LEU A 170 -5.95 6.77 -10.27
N PHE A 171 -5.14 6.88 -9.21
CA PHE A 171 -5.45 6.25 -7.92
C PHE A 171 -6.71 6.85 -7.28
N ASP A 172 -6.87 8.17 -7.35
CA ASP A 172 -8.06 8.85 -6.84
C ASP A 172 -9.30 8.48 -7.67
N ALA A 173 -9.17 8.46 -9.00
CA ALA A 173 -10.26 8.07 -9.89
C ALA A 173 -10.70 6.61 -9.70
N LEU A 174 -9.75 5.70 -9.47
CA LEU A 174 -10.00 4.29 -9.20
C LEU A 174 -10.69 4.09 -7.84
N SER A 175 -10.25 4.82 -6.82
CA SER A 175 -10.87 4.81 -5.49
C SER A 175 -12.35 5.20 -5.54
N ILE A 176 -12.68 6.30 -6.24
CA ILE A 176 -14.07 6.76 -6.44
C ILE A 176 -14.91 5.71 -7.17
N LYS A 177 -14.32 4.98 -8.11
CA LYS A 177 -15.00 3.96 -8.93
C LYS A 177 -15.02 2.56 -8.29
N GLY A 178 -14.32 2.35 -7.17
CA GLY A 178 -14.14 1.03 -6.57
C GLY A 178 -13.45 0.03 -7.50
N LEU A 179 -12.49 0.49 -8.31
CA LEU A 179 -11.78 -0.32 -9.31
C LEU A 179 -10.30 -0.46 -8.95
N THR A 180 -9.69 -1.56 -9.36
CA THR A 180 -8.23 -1.72 -9.31
C THR A 180 -7.59 -1.42 -10.67
N VAL A 181 -6.29 -1.13 -10.68
CA VAL A 181 -5.49 -0.97 -11.92
C VAL A 181 -5.62 -2.23 -12.79
N ASP A 182 -5.55 -3.42 -12.19
CA ASP A 182 -5.67 -4.67 -12.94
C ASP A 182 -7.09 -4.92 -13.45
N ALA A 183 -8.13 -4.62 -12.65
CA ALA A 183 -9.51 -4.71 -13.13
C ALA A 183 -9.74 -3.79 -14.35
N LEU A 184 -9.18 -2.58 -14.31
CA LEU A 184 -9.26 -1.62 -15.41
C LEU A 184 -8.48 -2.09 -16.66
N LEU A 185 -7.35 -2.78 -16.48
CA LEU A 185 -6.55 -3.31 -17.59
C LEU A 185 -7.12 -4.62 -18.16
N ALA A 186 -7.79 -5.43 -17.34
CA ALA A 186 -8.42 -6.69 -17.73
C ALA A 186 -9.75 -6.47 -18.48
N ASP A 187 -10.37 -5.30 -18.34
CA ASP A 187 -11.54 -4.92 -19.13
C ASP A 187 -11.19 -4.93 -20.63
N ASN A 188 -11.85 -5.75 -21.43
CA ASN A 188 -11.60 -5.87 -22.88
C ASN A 188 -12.40 -4.89 -23.73
N THR A 189 -13.14 -3.96 -23.13
CA THR A 189 -13.95 -2.97 -23.85
C THR A 189 -13.08 -2.05 -24.70
N ASP A 190 -13.38 -1.97 -26.01
CA ASP A 190 -12.75 -1.02 -26.92
C ASP A 190 -13.48 0.34 -26.86
N TYR A 191 -13.20 1.08 -25.78
CA TYR A 191 -13.75 2.42 -25.59
C TYR A 191 -13.42 3.38 -26.74
N LYS A 192 -12.29 3.19 -27.44
CA LYS A 192 -11.91 4.00 -28.60
C LYS A 192 -12.84 3.74 -29.79
N ALA A 193 -13.26 2.50 -30.00
CA ALA A 193 -14.27 2.17 -30.99
C ALA A 193 -15.64 2.73 -30.60
N LEU A 194 -16.04 2.59 -29.32
CA LEU A 194 -17.31 3.12 -28.82
C LEU A 194 -17.42 4.65 -29.01
N LEU A 195 -16.33 5.39 -28.77
CA LEU A 195 -16.27 6.84 -28.97
C LEU A 195 -16.54 7.31 -30.42
N LYS A 196 -16.41 6.41 -31.41
CA LYS A 196 -16.73 6.70 -32.81
C LYS A 196 -18.22 6.58 -33.12
N ASN A 197 -19.02 6.01 -32.21
CA ASN A 197 -20.47 5.92 -32.37
C ASN A 197 -21.10 7.31 -32.23
N LYS A 198 -21.58 7.85 -33.37
CA LYS A 198 -22.20 9.19 -33.44
C LYS A 198 -23.63 9.24 -32.92
N GLU A 199 -24.27 8.09 -32.75
CA GLU A 199 -25.64 7.96 -32.24
C GLU A 199 -25.71 7.82 -30.71
N ALA A 200 -24.55 7.63 -30.07
CA ALA A 200 -24.45 7.50 -28.62
C ALA A 200 -24.77 8.82 -27.89
N SER A 201 -25.36 8.70 -26.71
CA SER A 201 -25.68 9.86 -25.88
C SER A 201 -24.41 10.58 -25.41
N ALA A 202 -24.49 11.87 -25.11
CA ALA A 202 -23.36 12.62 -24.54
C ALA A 202 -22.85 12.00 -23.22
N LYS A 203 -23.76 11.42 -22.42
CA LYS A 203 -23.42 10.74 -21.17
C LYS A 203 -22.57 9.49 -21.42
N ASP A 204 -22.95 8.65 -22.39
CA ASP A 204 -22.21 7.43 -22.72
C ASP A 204 -20.84 7.78 -23.30
N ARG A 205 -20.79 8.77 -24.20
CA ARG A 205 -19.54 9.24 -24.79
C ARG A 205 -18.57 9.81 -23.76
N ASN A 206 -19.05 10.56 -22.76
CA ASN A 206 -18.21 11.03 -21.66
C ASN A 206 -17.68 9.85 -20.84
N THR A 207 -18.54 8.89 -20.49
CA THR A 207 -18.14 7.69 -19.74
C THR A 207 -17.06 6.89 -20.48
N TRP A 208 -17.19 6.72 -21.81
CA TRP A 208 -16.19 6.02 -22.61
C TRP A 208 -14.88 6.80 -22.75
N ALA A 209 -14.95 8.13 -22.84
CA ALA A 209 -13.76 8.99 -22.87
C ALA A 209 -12.98 8.87 -21.54
N ASP A 210 -13.70 8.93 -20.41
CA ASP A 210 -13.11 8.76 -19.08
C ASP A 210 -12.43 7.39 -18.95
N MET A 211 -13.14 6.30 -19.28
CA MET A 211 -12.58 4.96 -19.18
C MET A 211 -11.39 4.73 -20.12
N PHE A 212 -11.42 5.30 -21.32
CA PHE A 212 -10.28 5.27 -22.24
C PHE A 212 -9.06 6.00 -21.68
N GLY A 213 -9.27 7.18 -21.08
CA GLY A 213 -8.23 7.96 -20.42
C GLY A 213 -7.60 7.19 -19.25
N LEU A 214 -8.44 6.69 -18.34
CA LEU A 214 -7.99 5.90 -17.19
C LEU A 214 -7.18 4.67 -17.62
N LYS A 215 -7.67 3.92 -18.62
CA LYS A 215 -6.96 2.73 -19.11
C LYS A 215 -5.61 3.05 -19.77
N SER A 216 -5.49 4.25 -20.34
CA SER A 216 -4.23 4.74 -20.90
C SER A 216 -3.21 5.06 -19.81
N LEU A 217 -3.64 5.69 -18.71
CA LEU A 217 -2.81 5.94 -17.52
C LEU A 217 -2.41 4.63 -16.81
N ALA A 218 -3.34 3.69 -16.70
CA ALA A 218 -3.15 2.42 -16.00
C ALA A 218 -1.96 1.59 -16.47
N LYS A 219 -1.62 1.65 -17.76
CA LYS A 219 -0.44 0.94 -18.29
C LYS A 219 0.88 1.49 -17.73
N GLY A 220 0.99 2.81 -17.61
CA GLY A 220 2.16 3.46 -17.04
C GLY A 220 2.29 3.14 -15.55
N VAL A 221 1.18 3.29 -14.82
CA VAL A 221 1.10 2.99 -13.39
C VAL A 221 1.41 1.52 -13.09
N LYS A 222 0.87 0.58 -13.88
CA LYS A 222 1.17 -0.85 -13.69
C LYS A 222 2.67 -1.15 -13.80
N ARG A 223 3.34 -0.60 -14.81
CA ARG A 223 4.80 -0.78 -14.97
C ARG A 223 5.58 -0.23 -13.78
N ASN A 224 5.26 0.99 -13.34
CA ASN A 224 5.89 1.55 -12.15
C ASN A 224 5.68 0.66 -10.91
N LEU A 225 4.46 0.14 -10.71
CA LEU A 225 4.18 -0.79 -9.61
C LEU A 225 4.91 -2.14 -9.78
N ASP A 226 5.10 -2.64 -11.00
CA ASP A 226 5.91 -3.84 -11.28
C ASP A 226 7.37 -3.61 -10.89
N ASP A 227 7.94 -2.47 -11.30
CA ASP A 227 9.31 -2.08 -11.00
C ASP A 227 9.52 -1.88 -9.49
N VAL A 228 8.59 -1.22 -8.80
CA VAL A 228 8.64 -1.02 -7.35
C VAL A 228 8.63 -2.35 -6.62
N PHE A 229 7.76 -3.30 -7.00
CA PHE A 229 7.68 -4.60 -6.34
C PHE A 229 8.97 -5.40 -6.51
N ALA A 230 9.53 -5.43 -7.72
CA ALA A 230 10.79 -6.12 -8.02
C ALA A 230 12.00 -5.53 -7.30
N ASN A 231 11.95 -4.24 -6.95
CA ASN A 231 13.00 -3.55 -6.19
C ASN A 231 12.83 -3.67 -4.66
N LEU A 232 11.62 -4.04 -4.19
CA LEU A 232 11.28 -4.12 -2.78
C LEU A 232 11.68 -5.46 -2.16
N PHE A 233 11.58 -6.55 -2.93
CA PHE A 233 11.82 -7.94 -2.53
C PHE A 233 12.86 -8.62 -3.42
#